data_AF-A0AAX0VHJ4-F1
#
_entry.id   AF-A0AAX0VHJ4-F1
#
_cell.length_a   1.000
_cell.length_b   1.000
_cell.length_c   1.000
_cell.angle_alpha   90.00
_cell.angle_beta   90.00
_cell.angle_gamma   90.00
#
_symmetry.space_group_name_H-M   'P 1'
#
loop_
_entity.id
_entity.type
_entity.pdbx_description
1 polymer ?
#
loop_
_entity_poly.entity_id
_entity_poly.type
_entity_poly.pdbx_seq_one_letter_code
_entity_poly.pdbx_strand_id
1 'polypeptide(L)'
;MRSPTPRTCEAKRIRQRHEHATAEDSRDYYAAVLAHVHELNAAFSEPLPANEARDIAASIHRWVTTRFYGWTDARTVQQASLSTLQAFRGRQSGAKRRNAVEERARLIVGEDA
;
A
#
# COMPACT_ATOMS: atom_id res chain seq x y z
N MET A 1 0.79 13.44 15.86
CA MET A 1 1.31 12.97 14.55
C MET A 1 1.75 11.51 14.73
N ARG A 2 1.09 10.53 14.11
CA ARG A 2 1.63 9.16 14.04
C ARG A 2 2.77 9.17 13.03
N SER A 3 3.99 9.02 13.50
CA SER A 3 5.14 8.70 12.66
C SER A 3 4.82 7.45 11.85
N PRO A 4 5.13 7.39 10.55
CA PRO A 4 4.98 6.17 9.77
C PRO A 4 5.88 5.11 10.41
N THR A 5 5.31 3.97 10.80
CA THR A 5 6.08 2.87 11.36
C THR A 5 7.19 2.49 10.38
N PRO A 6 8.46 2.37 10.82
CA PRO A 6 9.62 2.25 9.93
C PRO A 6 9.58 1.00 9.01
N ARG A 7 8.70 0.04 9.30
CA ARG A 7 8.66 -1.31 8.72
C ARG A 7 7.83 -1.44 7.43
N THR A 8 6.82 -0.60 7.19
CA THR A 8 6.14 -0.56 5.87
C THR A 8 7.03 0.01 4.75
N CYS A 9 8.21 0.54 5.10
CA CYS A 9 9.18 1.04 4.15
C CYS A 9 10.07 -0.07 3.54
N GLU A 10 10.28 -1.20 4.22
CA GLU A 10 11.31 -2.17 3.82
C GLU A 10 10.96 -2.95 2.56
N ALA A 11 9.77 -3.58 2.51
CA ALA A 11 9.27 -4.25 1.31
C ALA A 11 9.23 -3.31 0.09
N LYS A 12 8.86 -2.04 0.31
CA LYS A 12 8.86 -1.01 -0.74
C LYS A 12 10.28 -0.68 -1.20
N ARG A 13 11.23 -0.55 -0.28
CA ARG A 13 12.65 -0.31 -0.59
C ARG A 13 13.24 -1.46 -1.39
N ILE A 14 12.97 -2.71 -1.00
CA ILE A 14 13.44 -3.91 -1.71
C ILE A 14 13.00 -3.86 -3.18
N ARG A 15 11.71 -3.63 -3.44
CA ARG A 15 11.22 -3.53 -4.83
C ARG A 15 11.84 -2.36 -5.61
N GLN A 16 12.25 -1.28 -4.96
CA GLN A 16 12.83 -0.12 -5.63
C GLN A 16 14.30 -0.27 -6.02
N ARG A 17 15.00 -1.32 -5.56
CA ARG A 17 16.45 -1.55 -5.81
C ARG A 17 16.76 -1.73 -7.29
N HIS A 18 15.94 -2.50 -7.99
CA HIS A 18 16.19 -2.92 -9.37
C HIS A 18 15.04 -2.55 -10.30
N GLU A 19 15.35 -2.36 -11.58
CA GLU A 19 14.33 -2.07 -12.61
C GLU A 19 13.35 -3.24 -12.74
N HIS A 20 13.87 -4.46 -12.83
CA HIS A 20 13.12 -5.70 -12.73
C HIS A 20 13.41 -6.40 -11.41
N ALA A 21 12.39 -7.02 -10.81
CA ALA A 21 12.58 -7.76 -9.58
C ALA A 21 13.52 -8.95 -9.81
N THR A 22 14.54 -9.06 -8.96
CA THR A 22 15.50 -10.16 -9.01
C THR A 22 15.07 -11.30 -8.08
N ALA A 23 15.74 -12.46 -8.21
CA ALA A 23 15.56 -13.56 -7.26
C ALA A 23 15.96 -13.17 -5.83
N GLU A 24 16.95 -12.29 -5.68
CA GLU A 24 17.36 -11.73 -4.39
C GLU A 24 16.27 -10.84 -3.79
N ASP A 25 15.72 -9.91 -4.57
CA ASP A 25 14.60 -9.07 -4.12
C ASP A 25 13.42 -9.92 -3.68
N SER A 26 13.12 -11.01 -4.38
CA SER A 26 12.04 -11.93 -4.04
C SER A 26 12.26 -12.62 -2.68
N ARG A 27 13.49 -13.04 -2.39
CA ARG A 27 13.85 -13.63 -1.08
C ARG A 27 13.79 -12.60 0.03
N ASP A 28 14.34 -11.42 -0.20
CA ASP A 28 14.33 -10.33 0.78
C ASP A 28 12.90 -9.86 1.08
N TYR A 29 12.07 -9.78 0.04
CA TYR A 29 10.66 -9.44 0.20
C TYR A 29 9.91 -10.51 1.02
N TYR A 30 10.17 -11.80 0.76
CA TYR A 30 9.61 -12.87 1.58
C TYR A 30 10.01 -12.74 3.05
N ALA A 31 11.29 -12.50 3.34
CA ALA A 31 11.78 -12.33 4.70
C ALA A 31 11.12 -11.15 5.41
N ALA A 32 10.97 -10.01 4.72
CA ALA A 32 10.29 -8.83 5.25
C ALA A 32 8.80 -9.09 5.54
N VAL A 33 8.10 -9.78 4.64
CA VAL A 33 6.68 -10.17 4.85
C VAL A 33 6.55 -11.13 6.03
N LEU A 34 7.41 -12.16 6.10
CA LEU A 34 7.39 -13.15 7.16
C LEU A 34 7.61 -12.50 8.54
N ALA A 35 8.62 -11.63 8.65
CA ALA A 35 8.88 -10.87 9.87
C ALA A 35 7.69 -10.01 10.27
N HIS A 36 7.07 -9.33 9.30
CA HIS A 36 5.91 -8.48 9.56
C HIS A 36 4.67 -9.28 10.01
N VAL A 37 4.41 -10.43 9.39
CA VAL A 37 3.31 -11.32 9.78
C VAL A 37 3.51 -11.83 11.20
N HIS A 38 4.71 -12.29 11.55
CA HIS A 38 5.00 -12.74 12.92
C HIS A 38 4.87 -11.61 13.94
N GLU A 39 5.32 -10.41 13.61
CA GLU A 39 5.18 -9.24 14.47
C GLU A 39 3.71 -8.87 14.73
N LEU A 40 2.88 -8.84 13.66
CA LEU A 40 1.46 -8.57 13.80
C LEU A 40 0.77 -9.69 14.60
N ASN A 41 1.11 -10.95 14.31
CA ASN A 41 0.55 -12.09 15.00
C ASN A 41 0.84 -12.06 16.51
N ALA A 42 2.03 -11.62 16.91
CA ALA A 42 2.41 -11.49 18.31
C ALA A 42 1.63 -10.43 19.09
N ALA A 43 0.94 -9.50 18.40
CA ALA A 43 0.11 -8.47 19.03
C ALA A 43 -1.29 -8.96 19.40
N PHE A 44 -1.71 -10.15 18.95
CA PHE A 44 -3.01 -10.72 19.30
C PHE A 44 -2.95 -11.40 20.68
N SER A 45 -4.07 -11.37 21.40
CA SER A 45 -4.22 -12.07 22.68
C SER A 45 -4.07 -13.58 22.55
N GLU A 46 -4.47 -14.12 21.39
CA GLU A 46 -4.31 -15.51 21.00
C GLU A 46 -3.58 -15.55 19.64
N PRO A 47 -2.24 -15.63 19.63
CA PRO A 47 -1.47 -15.64 18.40
C PRO A 47 -1.65 -16.97 17.66
N LEU A 48 -1.67 -16.91 16.32
CA LEU A 48 -1.66 -18.09 15.47
C LEU A 48 -0.36 -18.90 15.66
N PRO A 49 -0.40 -20.22 15.43
CA PRO A 49 0.79 -21.05 15.33
C PRO A 49 1.80 -20.54 14.30
N ALA A 50 3.09 -20.75 14.56
CA ALA A 50 4.16 -20.23 13.69
C ALA A 50 4.12 -20.79 12.26
N ASN A 51 3.63 -22.01 12.07
CA ASN A 51 3.41 -22.59 10.74
C ASN A 51 2.31 -21.85 9.97
N GLU A 52 1.21 -21.50 10.62
CA GLU A 52 0.10 -20.80 9.97
C GLU A 52 0.50 -19.37 9.57
N ALA A 53 1.21 -18.66 10.45
CA ALA A 53 1.82 -17.37 10.13
C ALA A 53 2.78 -17.46 8.92
N ARG A 54 3.56 -18.55 8.82
CA ARG A 54 4.46 -18.80 7.68
C ARG A 54 3.68 -19.06 6.39
N ASP A 55 2.60 -19.84 6.45
CA ASP A 55 1.77 -20.14 5.28
C ASP A 55 1.07 -18.88 4.75
N ILE A 56 0.61 -18.01 5.66
CA ILE A 56 0.09 -16.67 5.30
C ILE A 56 1.17 -15.87 4.56
N ALA A 57 2.38 -15.78 5.10
CA ALA A 57 3.48 -15.06 4.45
C ALA A 57 3.82 -15.64 3.06
N ALA A 58 3.84 -16.98 2.93
CA ALA A 58 4.10 -17.67 1.68
C ALA A 58 3.00 -17.43 0.63
N SER A 59 1.73 -17.36 1.06
CA SER A 59 0.61 -17.06 0.17
C SER A 59 0.68 -15.63 -0.38
N ILE A 60 1.01 -14.66 0.47
CA ILE A 60 1.20 -13.25 0.10
C ILE A 60 2.38 -13.12 -0.87
N HIS A 61 3.50 -13.75 -0.54
CA HIS A 61 4.68 -13.76 -1.40
C HIS A 61 4.39 -14.32 -2.78
N ARG A 62 3.73 -15.48 -2.84
CA ARG A 62 3.35 -16.10 -4.11
C ARG A 62 2.46 -15.20 -4.94
N TRP A 63 1.41 -14.61 -4.35
CA TRP A 63 0.49 -13.75 -5.09
C TRP A 63 1.19 -12.50 -5.62
N VAL A 64 2.01 -11.85 -4.79
CA VAL A 64 2.73 -10.64 -5.21
C VAL A 64 3.73 -10.96 -6.32
N THR A 65 4.54 -12.00 -6.16
CA THR A 65 5.59 -12.31 -7.14
C THR A 65 5.08 -12.84 -8.47
N THR A 66 3.84 -13.35 -8.52
CA THR A 66 3.26 -13.95 -9.73
C THR A 66 2.15 -13.14 -10.38
N ARG A 67 1.42 -12.31 -9.63
CA ARG A 67 0.21 -11.61 -10.13
C ARG A 67 0.23 -10.11 -9.96
N PHE A 68 1.02 -9.56 -9.05
CA PHE A 68 1.04 -8.13 -8.85
C PHE A 68 1.93 -7.47 -9.90
N TYR A 69 1.34 -6.64 -10.77
CA TYR A 69 2.08 -5.84 -11.75
C TYR A 69 3.21 -5.00 -11.12
N GLY A 70 3.05 -4.61 -9.84
CA GLY A 70 4.10 -3.99 -9.04
C GLY A 70 5.38 -4.78 -8.86
N TRP A 71 5.32 -6.08 -9.06
CA TRP A 71 6.45 -6.97 -8.97
C TRP A 71 6.93 -7.42 -10.36
N THR A 72 5.99 -7.81 -11.23
CA THR A 72 6.29 -8.40 -12.54
C THR A 72 6.76 -7.39 -13.57
N ASP A 73 6.23 -6.17 -13.51
CA ASP A 73 6.53 -5.14 -14.50
C ASP A 73 7.78 -4.36 -14.10
N ALA A 74 8.35 -3.63 -15.05
CA ALA A 74 9.47 -2.73 -14.80
C ALA A 74 9.10 -1.65 -13.76
N ARG A 75 10.09 -1.25 -12.94
CA ARG A 75 9.90 -0.27 -11.86
C ARG A 75 9.37 1.06 -12.41
N THR A 76 9.88 1.50 -13.56
CA THR A 76 9.45 2.72 -14.25
C THR A 76 7.97 2.69 -14.65
N VAL A 77 7.53 1.58 -15.27
CA VAL A 77 6.11 1.36 -15.63
C VAL A 77 5.22 1.45 -14.40
N GLN A 78 5.65 0.81 -13.31
CA GLN A 78 4.92 0.82 -12.07
C GLN A 78 4.82 2.20 -11.41
N GLN A 79 5.91 2.97 -11.40
CA GLN A 79 5.87 4.36 -10.90
C GLN A 79 4.94 5.25 -11.73
N ALA A 80 4.92 5.07 -13.06
CA ALA A 80 4.01 5.81 -13.93
C ALA A 80 2.54 5.46 -13.65
N SER A 81 2.21 4.17 -13.49
CA SER A 81 0.86 3.69 -13.15
C SER A 81 0.40 4.22 -11.79
N LEU A 82 1.26 4.16 -10.77
CA LEU A 82 0.94 4.68 -9.43
C LEU A 82 0.76 6.19 -9.42
N SER A 83 1.58 6.92 -10.18
CA SER A 83 1.48 8.38 -10.32
C SER A 83 0.17 8.77 -11.02
N THR A 84 -0.22 8.03 -12.06
CA THR A 84 -1.51 8.21 -12.75
C THR A 84 -2.69 7.96 -11.81
N LEU A 85 -2.63 6.88 -11.02
CA LEU A 85 -3.66 6.55 -10.05
C LEU A 85 -3.77 7.62 -8.93
N GLN A 86 -2.63 8.12 -8.45
CA GLN A 86 -2.55 9.23 -7.50
C GLN A 86 -3.18 10.50 -8.09
N ALA A 87 -2.86 10.85 -9.34
CA ALA A 87 -3.44 12.01 -10.02
C ALA A 87 -4.95 11.88 -10.19
N PHE A 88 -5.44 10.70 -10.56
CA PHE A 88 -6.88 10.42 -10.66
C PHE A 88 -7.59 10.60 -9.31
N ARG A 89 -7.03 10.02 -8.23
CA ARG A 89 -7.55 10.17 -6.86
C ARG A 89 -7.55 11.64 -6.41
N GLY A 90 -6.49 12.38 -6.74
CA GLY A 90 -6.38 13.81 -6.46
C GLY A 90 -7.49 14.62 -7.15
N ARG A 91 -7.77 14.32 -8.43
CA ARG A 91 -8.87 14.96 -9.17
C ARG A 91 -10.23 14.68 -8.55
N GLN A 92 -10.50 13.43 -8.19
CA GLN A 92 -11.76 13.07 -7.52
C GLN A 92 -11.91 13.76 -6.16
N SER A 93 -10.86 13.79 -5.34
CA SER A 93 -10.87 14.48 -4.05
C SER A 93 -11.11 15.98 -4.22
N GLY A 94 -10.45 16.61 -5.20
CA GLY A 94 -10.63 18.03 -5.51
C GLY A 94 -12.05 18.35 -5.96
N ALA A 95 -12.67 17.51 -6.79
CA ALA A 95 -14.07 17.67 -7.19
C ALA A 95 -15.03 17.61 -6.00
N LYS A 96 -14.87 16.63 -5.11
CA LYS A 96 -15.67 16.53 -3.88
C LYS A 96 -15.53 17.78 -3.00
N ARG A 97 -14.31 18.32 -2.86
CA ARG A 97 -14.06 19.52 -2.06
C ARG A 97 -14.72 20.75 -2.67
N ARG A 98 -14.68 20.93 -3.99
CA ARG A 98 -15.37 22.05 -4.67
C ARG A 98 -16.88 21.98 -4.44
N ASN A 99 -17.49 20.82 -4.65
CA ASN A 99 -18.92 20.63 -4.41
C ASN A 99 -19.30 20.94 -2.95
N ALA A 100 -18.48 20.54 -1.98
CA ALA A 100 -18.72 20.85 -0.57
C ALA A 100 -18.62 22.36 -0.26
N VAL A 101 -17.70 23.08 -0.92
CA VAL A 101 -17.59 24.53 -0.79
C VAL A 101 -18.78 25.23 -1.43
N GLU A 102 -19.21 24.80 -2.61
CA GLU A 102 -20.38 25.33 -3.31
C GLU A 102 -21.66 25.10 -2.50
N GLU A 103 -21.85 23.91 -1.94
CA GLU A 103 -22.99 23.60 -1.07
C GLU A 103 -23.00 24.48 0.19
N ARG A 104 -21.84 24.65 0.83
CA ARG A 104 -21.72 25.55 1.98
C ARG A 104 -22.03 27.00 1.60
N ALA A 105 -21.59 27.45 0.43
CA ALA A 105 -21.88 28.81 -0.05
C ALA A 105 -23.38 28.99 -0.31
N ARG A 106 -24.07 27.98 -0.86
CA ARG A 106 -25.53 28.01 -1.05
C ARG A 106 -26.29 28.10 0.26
N LEU A 107 -25.87 27.35 1.29
CA LEU A 107 -26.48 27.43 2.62
C LEU A 107 -26.30 28.80 3.27
N ILE A 108 -25.14 29.46 3.08
CA ILE A 108 -24.89 30.81 3.62
C ILE A 108 -25.72 31.88 2.90
N VAL A 109 -25.99 31.73 1.61
CA VAL A 109 -26.76 32.70 0.80
C VAL A 109 -28.27 32.47 0.91
N GLY A 110 -28.72 31.29 1.37
CA GLY A 110 -30.14 30.88 1.39
C GLY A 110 -30.89 31.11 2.71
N GLU A 111 -30.35 31.83 3.68
CA GLU A 111 -30.98 32.10 4.98
C GLU A 111 -31.06 33.63 5.20
N ASP A 112 -31.93 34.29 4.43
CA ASP A 112 -32.39 35.68 4.60
C ASP A 112 -33.60 35.96 3.67
N ALA A 113 -34.67 35.15 3.79
CA ALA A 113 -35.95 35.42 3.13
C ALA A 113 -37.14 34.96 3.99
#